data_AF-F7QV03-F1
#
_entry.id   AF-F7QV03-F1
#
_cell.length_a   1.000
_cell.length_b   1.000
_cell.length_c   1.000
_cell.angle_alpha   90.00
_cell.angle_beta   90.00
_cell.angle_gamma   90.00
#
_symmetry.space_group_name_H-M   'P 1'
#
loop_
_entity.id
_entity.type
_entity.pdbx_description
1 polymer ?
#
loop_
_entity_poly.entity_id
_entity_poly.type
_entity_poly.pdbx_seq_one_letter_code
_entity_poly.pdbx_strand_id
1 'polypeptide(L)'
;MKKAQTELAEQKKVKAHAKKVLDKANKELIKVQATVQDKQAKLKALQDQFGNYVGDDEELADTKKSLTEAQTKLTQAQKNQADAQKDYDKAQADYETKVTQNKEAKEALTEFVTQEQAKKADNV
;
A
#
# COMPACT_ATOMS: atom_id res chain seq x y z
N MET A 1 4.73 27.05 -15.88
CA MET A 1 3.79 26.00 -16.34
C MET A 1 4.42 24.65 -16.63
N LYS A 2 5.44 24.54 -17.52
CA LYS A 2 6.07 23.24 -17.82
C LYS A 2 6.52 22.48 -16.56
N LYS A 3 7.22 23.15 -15.64
CA LYS A 3 7.67 22.56 -14.36
C LYS A 3 6.53 21.95 -13.53
N ALA A 4 5.45 22.70 -13.29
CA ALA A 4 4.30 22.23 -12.50
C ALA A 4 3.58 21.04 -13.16
N GLN A 5 3.50 21.00 -14.49
CA GLN A 5 2.93 19.86 -15.23
C GLN A 5 3.82 18.62 -15.14
N THR A 6 5.14 18.80 -15.24
CA THR A 6 6.11 17.71 -15.06
C THR A 6 6.02 17.11 -13.65
N GLU A 7 6.01 17.95 -12.61
CA GLU A 7 5.88 17.49 -11.22
C GLU A 7 4.57 16.72 -10.98
N LEU A 8 3.46 17.19 -11.55
CA LEU A 8 2.17 16.49 -11.45
C LEU A 8 2.21 15.10 -12.13
N ALA A 9 2.87 15.01 -13.29
CA ALA A 9 3.04 13.74 -14.00
C ALA A 9 3.93 12.77 -13.21
N GLU A 10 4.98 13.27 -12.56
CA GLU A 10 5.83 12.48 -11.66
C GLU A 10 5.05 11.96 -10.46
N GLN A 11 4.26 12.81 -9.79
CA GLN A 11 3.44 12.37 -8.66
C GLN A 11 2.39 11.33 -9.06
N LYS A 12 1.82 11.44 -10.26
CA LYS A 12 0.93 10.39 -10.79
C LYS A 12 1.63 9.04 -10.88
N LYS A 13 2.91 9.01 -11.29
CA LYS A 13 3.72 7.78 -11.36
C LYS A 13 4.02 7.25 -9.96
N VAL A 14 4.36 8.12 -9.01
CA VAL A 14 4.62 7.74 -7.61
C VAL A 14 3.39 7.10 -6.99
N LYS A 15 2.21 7.72 -7.11
CA LYS A 15 0.93 7.15 -6.65
C LYS A 15 0.65 5.78 -7.27
N ALA A 16 0.85 5.65 -8.59
CA ALA A 16 0.64 4.38 -9.28
C ALA A 16 1.62 3.29 -8.82
N HIS A 17 2.87 3.66 -8.50
CA HIS A 17 3.85 2.73 -7.94
C HIS A 17 3.47 2.30 -6.53
N ALA A 18 3.15 3.24 -5.64
CA ALA A 18 2.71 2.95 -4.27
C ALA A 18 1.48 2.01 -4.26
N LYS A 19 0.52 2.24 -5.16
CA LYS A 19 -0.63 1.32 -5.33
C LYS A 19 -0.20 -0.10 -5.69
N LYS A 20 0.75 -0.27 -6.62
CA LYS A 20 1.26 -1.59 -7.00
C LYS A 20 1.96 -2.29 -5.84
N VAL A 21 2.66 -1.54 -4.99
CA VAL A 21 3.32 -2.08 -3.78
C VAL A 21 2.26 -2.56 -2.78
N LEU A 22 1.25 -1.73 -2.49
CA LEU A 22 0.13 -2.11 -1.63
C LEU A 22 -0.62 -3.35 -2.15
N ASP A 23 -0.91 -3.41 -3.46
CA ASP A 23 -1.58 -4.56 -4.07
C ASP A 23 -0.74 -5.86 -3.93
N LYS A 24 0.60 -5.75 -3.98
CA LYS A 24 1.50 -6.89 -3.73
C LYS A 24 1.50 -7.31 -2.26
N ALA A 25 1.59 -6.36 -1.33
CA ALA A 25 1.56 -6.63 0.10
C ALA A 25 0.24 -7.31 0.52
N ASN A 26 -0.89 -6.85 -0.01
CA ASN A 26 -2.20 -7.49 0.19
C ASN A 26 -2.24 -8.94 -0.32
N LYS A 27 -1.66 -9.20 -1.51
CA LYS A 27 -1.59 -10.58 -2.05
C LYS A 27 -0.71 -11.49 -1.18
N GLU A 28 0.40 -11.00 -0.67
CA GLU A 28 1.23 -11.77 0.27
C GLU A 28 0.51 -12.04 1.59
N LEU A 29 -0.15 -11.03 2.15
CA LEU A 29 -0.92 -11.19 3.39
C LEU A 29 -1.97 -12.30 3.25
N ILE A 30 -2.73 -12.32 2.16
CA ILE A 30 -3.73 -13.37 1.88
C ILE A 30 -3.08 -14.76 1.81
N LYS A 31 -1.94 -14.90 1.12
CA LYS A 31 -1.23 -16.19 1.02
C LYS A 31 -0.74 -16.68 2.38
N VAL A 32 -0.21 -15.78 3.21
CA VAL A 32 0.28 -16.12 4.54
C VAL A 32 -0.88 -16.47 5.47
N GLN A 33 -2.01 -15.76 5.39
CA GLN A 33 -3.24 -16.10 6.12
C GLN A 33 -3.72 -17.52 5.77
N ALA A 34 -3.76 -17.87 4.48
CA ALA A 34 -4.13 -19.22 4.04
C ALA A 34 -3.15 -20.29 4.57
N THR A 35 -1.85 -19.98 4.61
CA THR A 35 -0.83 -20.88 5.16
C THR A 35 -1.01 -21.11 6.66
N VAL A 36 -1.35 -20.06 7.42
CA VAL A 36 -1.65 -20.17 8.85
C VAL A 36 -2.90 -21.02 9.07
N GLN A 37 -3.96 -20.81 8.30
CA GLN A 37 -5.19 -21.61 8.37
C GLN A 37 -4.94 -23.09 8.08
N ASP A 38 -4.17 -23.42 7.04
CA ASP A 38 -3.78 -24.81 6.72
C ASP A 38 -3.01 -25.47 7.86
N LYS A 39 -2.02 -24.77 8.44
CA LYS A 39 -1.25 -25.29 9.58
C LYS A 39 -2.09 -25.44 10.85
N GLN A 40 -3.04 -24.53 11.09
CA GLN A 40 -3.99 -24.66 12.21
C GLN A 40 -4.91 -25.88 12.03
N ALA A 41 -5.40 -26.11 10.82
CA ALA A 41 -6.23 -27.28 10.50
C ALA A 41 -5.46 -28.59 10.70
N LYS A 42 -4.20 -28.65 10.24
CA LYS A 42 -3.32 -29.81 10.45
C LYS A 42 -3.03 -30.06 11.92
N LEU A 43 -2.72 -29.01 12.69
CA LEU A 43 -2.50 -29.12 14.13
C LEU A 43 -3.73 -29.71 14.82
N LYS A 44 -4.93 -29.22 14.47
CA LYS A 44 -6.18 -29.74 15.02
C LYS A 44 -6.40 -31.21 14.66
N ALA A 45 -6.18 -31.60 13.41
CA ALA A 45 -6.33 -32.99 12.97
C ALA A 45 -5.38 -33.94 13.73
N LEU A 46 -4.13 -33.53 13.94
CA LEU A 46 -3.17 -34.29 14.75
C LEU A 46 -3.64 -34.39 16.22
N GLN A 47 -4.09 -33.28 16.81
CA GLN A 47 -4.64 -33.28 18.16
C GLN A 47 -5.86 -34.21 18.31
N ASP A 48 -6.75 -34.21 17.32
CA ASP A 48 -7.94 -35.07 17.29
C ASP A 48 -7.55 -36.56 17.11
N GLN A 49 -6.50 -36.86 16.34
CA GLN A 49 -5.98 -38.21 16.12
C GLN A 49 -5.30 -38.79 17.37
N PHE A 50 -4.50 -37.98 18.06
CA PHE A 50 -3.75 -38.42 19.25
C PHE A 50 -4.58 -38.35 20.55
N GLY A 51 -5.69 -37.61 20.59
CA GLY A 51 -6.51 -37.49 21.80
C GLY A 51 -5.71 -37.03 23.03
N ASN A 52 -5.94 -37.66 24.20
CA ASN A 52 -5.17 -37.41 25.44
C ASN A 52 -3.79 -38.10 25.47
N TYR A 53 -3.26 -38.58 24.35
CA TYR A 53 -1.97 -39.27 24.32
C TYR A 53 -0.84 -38.27 24.68
N VAL A 54 -0.23 -38.48 25.85
CA VAL A 54 0.88 -37.67 26.41
C VAL A 54 2.22 -38.24 25.96
N GLY A 55 2.34 -38.66 24.71
CA GLY A 55 3.62 -39.04 24.11
C GLY A 55 4.24 -37.84 23.42
N ASP A 56 5.57 -37.70 23.49
CA ASP A 56 6.34 -36.75 22.68
C ASP A 56 6.25 -37.14 21.20
N ASP A 57 5.15 -36.76 20.56
CA ASP A 57 4.94 -36.96 19.13
C ASP A 57 5.71 -35.88 18.36
N GLU A 58 6.73 -36.32 17.63
CA GLU A 58 7.64 -35.47 16.87
C GLU A 58 6.89 -34.68 15.78
N GLU A 59 5.82 -35.25 15.20
CA GLU A 59 4.99 -34.60 14.18
C GLU A 59 4.13 -33.48 14.77
N LEU A 60 3.57 -33.68 15.98
CA LEU A 60 2.85 -32.65 16.72
C LEU A 60 3.78 -31.49 17.11
N ALA A 61 4.99 -31.80 17.59
CA ALA A 61 5.99 -30.81 17.95
C ALA A 61 6.44 -29.99 16.73
N ASP A 62 6.76 -30.66 15.61
CA ASP A 62 7.15 -29.98 14.38
C ASP A 62 6.00 -29.12 13.82
N THR A 63 4.76 -29.62 13.85
CA THR A 63 3.58 -28.86 13.40
C THR A 63 3.36 -27.59 14.23
N LYS A 64 3.51 -27.65 15.56
CA LYS A 64 3.45 -26.47 16.44
C LYS A 64 4.54 -25.45 16.13
N LYS A 65 5.77 -25.91 15.88
CA LYS A 65 6.89 -25.05 15.47
C LYS A 65 6.59 -24.38 14.12
N SER A 66 6.18 -25.17 13.14
CA SER A 66 5.76 -24.72 11.81
C SER A 66 4.64 -23.67 11.87
N LEU A 67 3.66 -23.85 12.76
CA LEU A 67 2.58 -22.89 12.98
C LEU A 67 3.11 -21.58 13.57
N THR A 68 3.98 -21.66 14.58
CA THR A 68 4.64 -20.48 15.17
C THR A 68 5.40 -19.69 14.12
N GLU A 69 6.17 -20.35 13.25
CA GLU A 69 6.89 -19.70 12.15
C GLU A 69 5.94 -19.01 11.16
N ALA A 70 4.81 -19.64 10.83
CA ALA A 70 3.81 -19.05 9.96
C ALA A 70 3.10 -17.85 10.60
N GLN A 71 2.84 -17.89 11.91
CA GLN A 71 2.29 -16.76 12.66
C GLN A 71 3.27 -15.58 12.71
N THR A 72 4.57 -15.82 12.88
CA THR A 72 5.59 -14.76 12.78
C THR A 72 5.60 -14.12 11.39
N LYS A 73 5.52 -14.94 10.33
CA LYS A 73 5.40 -14.42 8.95
C LYS A 73 4.12 -13.63 8.74
N LEU A 74 3.00 -14.03 9.37
CA LEU A 74 1.74 -13.29 9.32
C LEU A 74 1.88 -11.90 9.94
N THR A 75 2.47 -11.81 11.13
CA THR A 75 2.75 -10.52 11.79
C THR A 75 3.60 -9.61 10.91
N GLN A 76 4.65 -10.15 10.28
CA GLN A 76 5.48 -9.37 9.36
C GLN A 76 4.71 -8.93 8.11
N ALA A 77 3.89 -9.80 7.52
CA ALA A 77 3.07 -9.47 6.36
C ALA A 77 2.03 -8.38 6.68
N GLN A 78 1.43 -8.41 7.89
CA GLN A 78 0.53 -7.37 8.37
C GLN A 78 1.25 -6.02 8.50
N LYS A 79 2.46 -6.02 9.06
CA LYS A 79 3.30 -4.80 9.14
C LYS A 79 3.62 -4.26 7.75
N ASN A 80 4.06 -5.11 6.82
CA ASN A 80 4.36 -4.71 5.45
C ASN A 80 3.13 -4.13 4.74
N GLN A 81 1.95 -4.69 4.97
CA GLN A 81 0.70 -4.19 4.42
C GLN A 81 0.34 -2.81 4.99
N ALA A 82 0.50 -2.62 6.31
CA ALA A 82 0.25 -1.34 6.96
C ALA A 82 1.22 -0.24 6.48
N ASP A 83 2.51 -0.57 6.35
CA ASP A 83 3.53 0.35 5.84
C ASP A 83 3.24 0.72 4.37
N ALA A 84 2.90 -0.26 3.52
CA ALA A 84 2.53 0.00 2.13
C ALA A 84 1.24 0.83 1.98
N GLN A 85 0.28 0.66 2.90
CA GLN A 85 -0.95 1.47 2.93
C GLN A 85 -0.61 2.92 3.27
N LYS A 86 0.21 3.15 4.29
CA LYS A 86 0.68 4.48 4.69
C LYS A 86 1.40 5.20 3.54
N ASP A 87 2.27 4.49 2.82
CA ASP A 87 2.97 5.05 1.65
C ASP A 87 2.01 5.40 0.51
N TYR A 88 1.00 4.57 0.26
CA TYR A 88 -0.04 4.86 -0.72
C TYR A 88 -0.86 6.10 -0.32
N ASP A 89 -1.30 6.19 0.93
CA ASP A 89 -2.10 7.31 1.43
C ASP A 89 -1.31 8.63 1.33
N LYS A 90 -0.02 8.60 1.68
CA LYS A 90 0.88 9.74 1.50
C LYS A 90 1.02 10.15 0.03
N ALA A 91 1.30 9.18 -0.85
CA ALA A 91 1.43 9.46 -2.28
C ALA A 91 0.12 10.00 -2.90
N GLN A 92 -1.03 9.58 -2.37
CA GLN A 92 -2.32 10.10 -2.76
C GLN A 92 -2.50 11.55 -2.32
N ALA A 93 -2.22 11.88 -1.05
CA ALA A 93 -2.32 13.25 -0.54
C ALA A 93 -1.36 14.22 -1.27
N ASP A 94 -0.13 13.78 -1.55
CA ASP A 94 0.85 14.55 -2.30
C ASP A 94 0.38 14.81 -3.74
N TYR A 95 -0.21 13.80 -4.38
CA TYR A 95 -0.80 13.95 -5.72
C TYR A 95 -1.95 14.96 -5.72
N GLU A 96 -2.88 14.86 -4.77
CA GLU A 96 -4.03 15.77 -4.66
C GLU A 96 -3.58 17.22 -4.41
N THR A 97 -2.58 17.41 -3.54
CA THR A 97 -1.97 18.73 -3.30
C THR A 97 -1.38 19.30 -4.60
N LYS A 98 -0.65 18.49 -5.37
CA LYS A 98 -0.08 18.92 -6.66
C LYS A 98 -1.15 19.21 -7.72
N VAL A 99 -2.27 18.49 -7.72
CA VAL A 99 -3.40 18.80 -8.61
C VAL A 99 -3.93 20.20 -8.33
N THR A 100 -4.18 20.54 -7.06
CA THR A 100 -4.66 21.86 -6.64
C THR A 100 -3.68 22.97 -7.02
N GLN A 101 -2.39 22.80 -6.67
CA GLN A 101 -1.34 23.77 -7.03
C GLN A 101 -1.25 23.98 -8.56
N ASN A 102 -1.41 22.92 -9.35
CA ASN A 102 -1.38 23.03 -10.81
C ASN A 102 -2.60 23.79 -11.35
N LYS A 103 -3.78 23.63 -10.72
CA LYS A 103 -4.99 24.37 -11.08
C LYS A 103 -4.83 25.85 -10.77
N GLU A 104 -4.40 26.20 -9.55
CA GLU A 104 -4.17 27.59 -9.14
C GLU A 104 -3.15 28.29 -10.04
N ALA A 105 -2.04 27.60 -10.37
CA ALA A 105 -1.03 28.13 -11.29
C ALA A 105 -1.57 28.37 -12.71
N LYS A 106 -2.55 27.57 -13.18
CA LYS A 106 -3.22 27.79 -14.47
C LYS A 106 -4.13 29.01 -14.43
N GLU A 107 -4.90 29.16 -13.37
CA GLU A 107 -5.83 30.27 -13.17
C GLU A 107 -5.05 31.60 -13.08
N ALA A 108 -4.01 31.66 -12.24
CA ALA A 108 -3.15 32.84 -12.09
C ALA A 108 -2.47 33.23 -13.41
N LEU A 109 -2.00 32.27 -14.22
CA LEU A 109 -1.44 32.58 -15.53
C LEU A 109 -2.48 33.14 -16.49
N THR A 110 -3.70 32.59 -16.47
CA THR A 110 -4.79 33.04 -17.33
C THR A 110 -5.19 34.47 -16.98
N GLU A 111 -5.29 34.77 -15.68
CA GLU A 111 -5.57 36.11 -15.18
C GLU A 111 -4.47 37.11 -15.57
N PHE A 112 -3.19 36.74 -15.36
CA PHE A 112 -2.06 37.58 -15.75
C PHE A 112 -2.07 37.89 -17.25
N VAL A 113 -2.28 36.89 -18.11
CA VAL A 113 -2.36 37.08 -19.56
C VAL A 113 -3.53 38.00 -19.93
N THR A 114 -4.67 37.89 -19.27
CA THR A 114 -5.86 38.72 -19.51
C THR A 114 -5.58 40.18 -19.12
N GLN A 115 -4.98 40.41 -17.95
CA GLN A 115 -4.58 41.75 -17.50
C GLN A 115 -3.55 42.39 -18.45
N GLU A 116 -2.57 41.63 -18.91
CA GLU A 116 -1.56 42.14 -19.87
C GLU A 116 -2.15 42.45 -21.25
N GLN A 117 -3.17 41.72 -21.70
CA GLN A 117 -3.89 42.04 -22.93
C GLN A 117 -4.73 43.32 -22.80
N ALA A 118 -5.42 43.49 -21.67
CA ALA A 118 -6.22 44.70 -21.40
C ALA A 118 -5.35 45.97 -21.38
N LYS A 119 -4.21 45.95 -20.67
CA LYS A 119 -3.26 47.08 -20.63
C LYS A 119 -2.70 47.46 -22.01
N LYS A 120 -2.54 46.50 -22.91
CA LYS A 120 -2.08 46.77 -24.28
C LYS A 120 -3.17 47.40 -25.15
N ALA A 121 -4.44 47.12 -24.87
CA ALA A 121 -5.56 47.72 -25.58
C ALA A 121 -5.82 49.17 -25.13
N ASP A 122 -5.57 49.50 -23.85
CA ASP A 122 -5.77 50.86 -23.30
C ASP A 122 -4.64 51.86 -23.64
N ASN A 123 -3.49 51.37 -24.14
CA ASN A 123 -2.33 52.20 -24.53
C ASN A 123 -2.23 52.43 -26.06
N VAL A 124 -3.31 52.19 -26.81
CA VAL A 124 -3.45 52.44 -28.26
C VAL A 124 -4.57 53.46 -28.47
#